data_AF-A0A7W0GXR8-F1
#
_entry.id   AF-A0A7W0GXR8-F1
#
_cell.length_a   1.000
_cell.length_b   1.000
_cell.length_c   1.000
_cell.angle_alpha   90.00
_cell.angle_beta   90.00
_cell.angle_gamma   90.00
#
_symmetry.space_group_name_H-M   'P 1'
#
loop_
_entity.id
_entity.type
_entity.pdbx_description
1 polymer ?
#
loop_
_entity_poly.entity_id
_entity_poly.type
_entity_poly.pdbx_seq_one_letter_code
_entity_poly.pdbx_strand_id
1 'polypeptide(L)'
;MRGTARELRGIALAGGLIVATATAVPAQSPADRLALTGLRDSLAAIGDTAALRREYRASIGRDGPARRHPLAQLRLGLTALRLAELGADPDAGQALSHLRRVSEQHPGWPFAWHAEGLAETVRALWEQGDRLALGSRVGLGTLERAAGRHHRALDADGSYAPAALALAAIALGLRDTALFPETRDALRRAVRASRQAPADLLLAWGRIERAAGDPDSADLAFQRYAAAAGSVALSSLERARTGLAAGRTAAESLYFAGAASDDSGAVAGYRADLAPIAEDSQLARFDRLSGAERAGYLQRFWTDRDRYEMRADGERLREHYRRLLHARRSFALTVSRRFYGPADAYRSGSEELDDRGVIYVRHGEPAERLRPFVFGLMPNESWRYTRAEGDLLFHFSSGYDASGGGDLYDYRLVESVMDLRGAAEAPVDQLMLSRQTLSPVYARMLNWGAFGKARSRARERGIGQASIAVGTTTDSYE
;
A
#
# COMPACT_ATOMS: atom_id res chain seq x y z
N MET A 1 63.03 26.93 -58.73
CA MET A 1 63.36 28.38 -58.66
C MET A 1 62.10 29.19 -58.93
N ARG A 2 61.77 30.12 -58.02
CA ARG A 2 60.73 31.19 -58.12
C ARG A 2 59.28 30.65 -58.25
N GLY A 3 58.40 30.68 -57.25
CA GLY A 3 58.27 31.56 -56.09
C GLY A 3 57.16 32.59 -56.38
N THR A 4 56.00 32.45 -55.74
CA THR A 4 55.12 33.57 -55.33
C THR A 4 54.09 33.07 -54.32
N ALA A 5 54.26 33.54 -53.09
CA ALA A 5 53.28 33.48 -52.02
C ALA A 5 52.03 34.30 -52.38
N ARG A 6 50.85 33.84 -51.95
CA ARG A 6 49.66 34.69 -51.88
C ARG A 6 48.85 34.38 -50.63
N GLU A 7 49.08 35.25 -49.66
CA GLU A 7 48.21 35.77 -48.61
C GLU A 7 46.96 34.97 -48.19
N LEU A 8 47.05 34.53 -46.92
CA LEU A 8 45.97 34.28 -46.00
C LEU A 8 45.06 35.52 -45.85
N ARG A 9 43.76 35.36 -46.11
CA ARG A 9 42.70 36.18 -45.49
C ARG A 9 41.74 35.26 -44.77
N GLY A 10 41.76 35.36 -43.45
CA GLY A 10 40.92 34.60 -42.54
C GLY A 10 39.45 34.96 -42.70
N ILE A 11 38.62 33.93 -42.67
CA ILE A 11 37.20 34.02 -42.33
C ILE A 11 37.05 33.26 -41.02
N ALA A 12 37.05 33.98 -39.91
CA ALA A 12 36.65 33.45 -38.62
C ALA A 12 35.13 33.30 -38.62
N LEU A 13 34.65 32.11 -38.99
CA LEU A 13 33.26 31.71 -38.78
C LEU A 13 33.10 31.37 -37.29
N ALA A 14 32.65 32.35 -36.51
CA ALA A 14 32.11 32.13 -35.17
C ALA A 14 30.81 31.33 -35.30
N GLY A 15 30.93 30.00 -35.35
CA GLY A 15 29.82 29.08 -35.24
C GLY A 15 29.27 29.10 -33.82
N GLY A 16 28.27 29.96 -33.58
CA GLY A 16 27.47 29.92 -32.37
C GLY A 16 26.74 28.59 -32.28
N LEU A 17 27.23 27.70 -31.42
CA LEU A 17 26.54 26.47 -31.07
C LEU A 17 25.34 26.83 -30.21
N ILE A 18 24.20 27.13 -30.84
CA ILE A 18 22.91 27.19 -30.17
C ILE A 18 22.58 25.73 -29.80
N VAL A 19 22.91 25.34 -28.57
CA VAL A 19 22.31 24.16 -27.93
C VAL A 19 20.85 24.52 -27.71
N ALA A 20 20.02 24.30 -28.73
CA ALA A 20 18.59 24.29 -28.58
C ALA A 20 18.27 23.12 -27.64
N THR A 21 18.04 23.42 -26.37
CA THR A 21 17.35 22.51 -25.47
C THR A 21 15.96 22.31 -26.07
N ALA A 22 15.81 21.26 -26.88
CA ALA A 22 14.53 20.83 -27.39
C ALA A 22 13.66 20.44 -26.19
N THR A 23 12.91 21.41 -25.66
CA THR A 23 11.82 21.13 -24.75
C THR A 23 10.83 20.28 -25.54
N ALA A 24 10.76 18.99 -25.21
CA ALA A 24 9.79 18.09 -25.82
C ALA A 24 8.40 18.71 -25.66
N VAL A 25 7.83 19.17 -26.78
CA VAL A 25 6.46 19.69 -26.78
C VAL A 25 5.56 18.51 -26.42
N PRO A 26 4.72 18.60 -25.38
CA PRO A 26 3.83 17.50 -25.03
C PRO A 26 2.94 17.22 -26.25
N ALA A 27 2.87 15.95 -26.66
CA ALA A 27 2.19 15.56 -27.89
C ALA A 27 0.65 15.74 -27.84
N GLN A 28 0.09 16.10 -26.69
CA GLN A 28 -1.27 16.62 -26.52
C GLN A 28 -1.23 18.06 -25.97
N SER A 29 -2.02 18.96 -26.55
CA SER A 29 -2.00 20.37 -26.14
C SER A 29 -2.43 20.53 -24.67
N PRO A 30 -1.83 21.48 -23.90
CA PRO A 30 -2.27 21.77 -22.54
C PRO A 30 -3.74 22.18 -22.44
N ALA A 31 -4.26 22.89 -23.45
CA ALA A 31 -5.67 23.31 -23.51
C ALA A 31 -6.63 22.11 -23.62
N ASP A 32 -6.29 21.11 -24.45
CA ASP A 32 -7.10 19.89 -24.56
C ASP A 32 -7.11 19.11 -23.25
N ARG A 33 -5.96 19.01 -22.58
CA ARG A 33 -5.86 18.34 -21.27
C ARG A 33 -6.71 19.03 -20.23
N LEU A 34 -6.65 20.35 -20.15
CA LEU A 34 -7.47 21.14 -19.23
C LEU A 34 -8.96 20.94 -19.51
N ALA A 35 -9.37 20.95 -20.78
CA ALA A 35 -10.77 20.73 -21.18
C ALA A 35 -11.27 19.33 -20.82
N LEU A 36 -10.43 18.31 -20.96
CA LEU A 36 -10.76 16.92 -20.60
C LEU A 36 -10.81 16.71 -19.08
N THR A 37 -9.91 17.34 -18.32
CA THR A 37 -9.98 17.36 -16.86
C THR A 37 -11.25 18.04 -16.38
N GLY A 38 -11.56 19.24 -16.89
CA GLY A 38 -12.81 19.93 -16.54
C GLY A 38 -14.07 19.14 -16.90
N LEU A 39 -14.06 18.40 -18.02
CA LEU A 39 -15.13 17.46 -18.33
C LEU A 39 -15.25 16.37 -17.28
N ARG A 40 -14.14 15.72 -16.90
CA ARG A 40 -14.16 14.66 -15.88
C ARG A 40 -14.72 15.19 -14.55
N ASP A 41 -14.31 16.37 -14.12
CA ASP A 41 -14.79 16.99 -12.88
C ASP A 41 -16.30 17.26 -12.96
N SER A 42 -16.79 17.76 -14.11
CA SER A 42 -18.23 17.96 -14.33
C SER A 42 -19.04 16.65 -14.33
N LEU A 43 -18.48 15.58 -14.90
CA LEU A 43 -19.10 14.25 -14.91
C LEU A 43 -19.16 13.65 -13.51
N ALA A 44 -18.14 13.89 -12.67
CA ALA A 44 -18.08 13.39 -11.30
C ALA A 44 -19.23 13.93 -10.42
N ALA A 45 -19.80 15.09 -10.76
CA ALA A 45 -20.96 15.66 -10.08
C ALA A 45 -22.30 15.01 -10.50
N ILE A 46 -22.32 14.22 -11.59
CA ILE A 46 -23.54 13.60 -12.10
C ILE A 46 -23.71 12.21 -11.48
N GLY A 47 -24.86 11.99 -10.82
CA GLY A 47 -25.28 10.69 -10.28
C GLY A 47 -26.41 10.01 -11.06
N ASP A 48 -27.10 10.73 -11.95
CA ASP A 48 -28.20 10.17 -12.75
C ASP A 48 -27.66 9.32 -13.91
N THR A 49 -27.67 8.00 -13.70
CA THR A 49 -27.22 7.02 -14.70
C THR A 49 -28.12 6.98 -15.93
N ALA A 50 -29.41 7.31 -15.83
CA ALA A 50 -30.32 7.31 -16.97
C ALA A 50 -30.04 8.51 -17.88
N ALA A 51 -29.80 9.69 -17.31
CA ALA A 51 -29.35 10.87 -18.07
C ALA A 51 -28.02 10.61 -18.78
N LEU A 52 -27.02 10.08 -18.07
CA LEU A 52 -25.72 9.75 -18.66
C LEU A 52 -25.82 8.71 -19.78
N ARG A 53 -26.67 7.68 -19.64
CA ARG A 53 -26.91 6.71 -20.72
C ARG A 53 -27.55 7.34 -21.95
N ARG A 54 -28.48 8.28 -21.77
CA ARG A 54 -29.08 9.03 -22.89
C ARG A 54 -28.04 9.89 -23.60
N GLU A 55 -27.25 10.66 -22.85
CA GLU A 55 -26.15 11.49 -23.36
C GLU A 55 -25.14 10.65 -24.16
N TYR A 56 -24.73 9.53 -23.59
CA TYR A 56 -23.79 8.59 -24.18
C TYR A 56 -24.32 7.98 -25.49
N ARG A 57 -25.56 7.46 -25.48
CA ARG A 57 -26.19 6.90 -26.70
C ARG A 57 -26.39 7.95 -27.78
N ALA A 58 -26.80 9.16 -27.41
CA ALA A 58 -26.94 10.28 -28.35
C ALA A 58 -25.60 10.65 -28.99
N SER A 59 -24.50 10.54 -28.24
CA SER A 59 -23.15 10.81 -28.73
C SER A 59 -22.61 9.70 -29.63
N ILE A 60 -22.99 8.43 -29.41
CA ILE A 60 -22.66 7.31 -30.30
C ILE A 60 -23.48 7.36 -31.60
N GLY A 61 -24.78 7.65 -31.51
CA GLY A 61 -25.70 7.65 -32.65
C GLY A 61 -25.45 8.74 -33.70
N ARG A 62 -24.58 9.72 -33.41
CA ARG A 62 -24.10 10.71 -34.38
C ARG A 62 -23.00 10.10 -35.24
N ASP A 63 -23.35 9.53 -36.39
CA ASP A 63 -22.33 9.07 -37.35
C ASP A 63 -21.64 10.23 -38.08
N GLY A 64 -20.32 10.13 -38.24
CA GLY A 64 -19.52 11.11 -38.98
C GLY A 64 -18.04 11.19 -38.58
N PRO A 65 -17.21 11.89 -39.38
CA PRO A 65 -15.77 12.06 -39.11
C PRO A 65 -15.48 12.79 -37.79
N ALA A 66 -16.36 13.71 -37.36
CA ALA A 66 -16.23 14.40 -36.07
C ALA A 66 -16.31 13.44 -34.86
N ARG A 67 -17.09 12.35 -34.95
CA ARG A 67 -17.13 11.30 -33.91
C ARG A 67 -15.81 10.52 -33.84
N ARG A 68 -15.17 10.29 -34.99
CA ARG A 68 -13.88 9.57 -35.07
C ARG A 68 -12.71 10.43 -34.60
N HIS A 69 -12.92 11.71 -34.32
CA HIS A 69 -11.90 12.58 -33.78
C HIS A 69 -11.41 12.07 -32.40
N PRO A 70 -10.09 11.98 -32.16
CA PRO A 70 -9.55 11.38 -30.93
C PRO A 70 -10.06 12.05 -29.65
N LEU A 71 -10.19 13.38 -29.62
CA LEU A 71 -10.77 14.10 -28.48
C LEU A 71 -12.24 13.74 -28.25
N ALA A 72 -13.03 13.48 -29.30
CA ALA A 72 -14.42 13.06 -29.16
C ALA A 72 -14.50 11.63 -28.59
N GLN A 73 -13.58 10.75 -28.99
CA GLN A 73 -13.45 9.40 -28.42
C GLN A 73 -13.04 9.44 -26.95
N LEU A 74 -12.14 10.34 -26.54
CA LEU A 74 -11.80 10.54 -25.12
C LEU A 74 -13.00 11.01 -24.31
N ARG A 75 -13.78 11.97 -24.84
CA ARG A 75 -15.00 12.44 -24.17
C ARG A 75 -16.02 11.31 -23.97
N LEU A 76 -16.26 10.51 -25.01
CA LEU A 76 -17.10 9.31 -24.94
C LEU A 76 -16.59 8.32 -23.90
N GLY A 77 -15.28 8.06 -23.90
CA GLY A 77 -14.63 7.18 -22.93
C GLY A 77 -14.78 7.66 -21.48
N LEU A 78 -14.67 8.97 -21.22
CA LEU A 78 -14.88 9.57 -19.89
C LEU A 78 -16.34 9.48 -19.44
N THR A 79 -17.31 9.69 -20.34
CA THR A 79 -18.73 9.49 -20.01
C THR A 79 -19.03 8.04 -19.69
N ALA A 80 -18.49 7.09 -20.48
CA ALA A 80 -18.61 5.66 -20.19
C ALA A 80 -17.91 5.27 -18.89
N LEU A 81 -16.75 5.87 -18.59
CA LEU A 81 -16.04 5.66 -17.32
C LEU A 81 -16.91 6.10 -16.14
N ARG A 82 -17.57 7.26 -16.24
CA ARG A 82 -18.50 7.70 -15.21
C ARG A 82 -19.69 6.75 -15.03
N LEU A 83 -20.22 6.19 -16.12
CA LEU A 83 -21.24 5.14 -16.04
C LEU A 83 -20.72 3.90 -15.32
N ALA A 84 -19.48 3.50 -15.55
CA ALA A 84 -18.85 2.37 -14.87
C ALA A 84 -18.66 2.64 -13.36
N GLU A 85 -18.18 3.82 -12.98
CA GLU A 85 -18.05 4.27 -11.58
C GLU A 85 -19.39 4.23 -10.82
N LEU A 86 -20.51 4.50 -11.52
CA LEU A 86 -21.87 4.43 -10.97
C LEU A 86 -22.49 3.02 -11.05
N GLY A 87 -21.74 2.00 -11.49
CA GLY A 87 -22.20 0.62 -11.61
C GLY A 87 -23.10 0.32 -12.81
N ALA A 88 -23.26 1.26 -13.74
CA ALA A 88 -24.13 1.12 -14.91
C ALA A 88 -23.49 0.37 -16.10
N ASP A 89 -22.16 0.27 -16.12
CA ASP A 89 -21.30 -0.51 -17.02
C ASP A 89 -20.11 -1.05 -16.18
N PRO A 90 -20.38 -1.95 -15.22
CA PRO A 90 -19.51 -2.12 -14.05
C PRO A 90 -18.12 -2.70 -14.37
N ASP A 91 -17.95 -3.41 -15.49
CA ASP A 91 -16.65 -3.91 -15.96
C ASP A 91 -15.82 -2.84 -16.72
N ALA A 92 -16.36 -1.63 -16.85
CA ALA A 92 -15.83 -0.51 -17.63
C ALA A 92 -15.56 -0.86 -19.11
N GLY A 93 -16.23 -1.88 -19.66
CA GLY A 93 -15.95 -2.41 -20.99
C GLY A 93 -16.07 -1.35 -22.09
N GLN A 94 -17.08 -0.47 -22.00
CA GLN A 94 -17.28 0.58 -22.99
C GLN A 94 -16.23 1.68 -22.89
N ALA A 95 -15.90 2.08 -21.66
CA ALA A 95 -14.84 3.05 -21.40
C ALA A 95 -13.49 2.55 -21.95
N LEU A 96 -13.13 1.31 -21.62
CA LEU A 96 -11.88 0.68 -22.08
C LEU A 96 -11.81 0.60 -23.60
N SER A 97 -12.90 0.25 -24.28
CA SER A 97 -12.95 0.18 -25.76
C SER A 97 -12.60 1.51 -26.42
N HIS A 98 -13.13 2.62 -25.91
CA HIS A 98 -12.85 3.95 -26.44
C HIS A 98 -11.44 4.44 -26.07
N LEU A 99 -11.07 4.31 -24.79
CA LEU A 99 -9.82 4.87 -24.26
C LEU A 99 -8.59 4.14 -24.78
N ARG A 100 -8.63 2.80 -24.85
CA ARG A 100 -7.55 1.98 -25.39
C ARG A 100 -7.26 2.31 -26.86
N ARG A 101 -8.30 2.50 -27.66
CA ARG A 101 -8.14 2.88 -29.07
C ARG A 101 -7.38 4.19 -29.20
N VAL A 102 -7.72 5.20 -28.38
CA VAL A 102 -7.05 6.51 -28.44
C VAL A 102 -5.62 6.42 -27.92
N SER A 103 -5.37 5.71 -26.81
CA SER A 103 -4.02 5.58 -26.24
C SER A 103 -3.06 4.85 -27.18
N GLU A 104 -3.53 3.82 -27.89
CA GLU A 104 -2.76 3.09 -28.89
C GLU A 104 -2.49 3.92 -30.16
N GLN A 105 -3.47 4.70 -30.63
CA GLN A 105 -3.31 5.55 -31.82
C GLN A 105 -2.49 6.81 -31.55
N HIS A 106 -2.49 7.29 -30.31
CA HIS A 106 -1.79 8.49 -29.88
C HIS A 106 -0.92 8.21 -28.66
N PRO A 107 0.18 7.43 -28.82
CA PRO A 107 1.02 7.01 -27.70
C PRO A 107 1.70 8.18 -26.97
N GLY A 108 1.81 9.35 -27.60
CA GLY A 108 2.32 10.58 -26.96
C GLY A 108 1.28 11.35 -26.15
N TRP A 109 0.03 10.89 -26.04
CA TRP A 109 -1.02 11.61 -25.31
C TRP A 109 -1.11 11.11 -23.85
N PRO A 110 -0.54 11.84 -22.87
CA PRO A 110 -0.50 11.38 -21.49
C PRO A 110 -1.88 11.22 -20.88
N PHE A 111 -2.85 12.06 -21.25
CA PHE A 111 -4.23 11.95 -20.77
C PHE A 111 -4.88 10.63 -21.23
N ALA A 112 -4.62 10.19 -22.46
CA ALA A 112 -5.25 8.98 -23.00
C ALA A 112 -4.82 7.74 -22.21
N TRP A 113 -3.53 7.59 -21.95
CA TRP A 113 -2.99 6.54 -21.09
C TRP A 113 -3.51 6.64 -19.65
N HIS A 114 -3.55 7.84 -19.08
CA HIS A 114 -4.09 8.01 -17.72
C HIS A 114 -5.57 7.64 -17.63
N ALA A 115 -6.40 8.09 -18.57
CA ALA A 115 -7.82 7.76 -18.60
C ALA A 115 -8.04 6.24 -18.76
N GLU A 116 -7.25 5.57 -19.62
CA GLU A 116 -7.30 4.11 -19.71
C GLU A 116 -6.91 3.43 -18.39
N GLY A 117 -5.88 3.91 -17.69
CA GLY A 117 -5.49 3.41 -16.36
C GLY A 117 -6.58 3.58 -15.30
N LEU A 118 -7.32 4.69 -15.33
CA LEU A 118 -8.49 4.88 -14.45
C LEU A 118 -9.60 3.87 -14.76
N ALA A 119 -9.87 3.59 -16.04
CA ALA A 119 -10.87 2.60 -16.43
C ALA A 119 -10.46 1.17 -16.04
N GLU A 120 -9.18 0.81 -16.18
CA GLU A 120 -8.66 -0.47 -15.65
C GLU A 120 -8.78 -0.51 -14.11
N THR A 121 -8.58 0.62 -13.40
CA THR A 121 -8.76 0.69 -11.94
C THR A 121 -10.22 0.43 -11.54
N VAL A 122 -11.20 1.06 -12.22
CA VAL A 122 -12.63 0.82 -11.98
C VAL A 122 -12.99 -0.64 -12.25
N ARG A 123 -12.50 -1.21 -13.36
CA ARG A 123 -12.67 -2.63 -13.67
C ARG A 123 -12.09 -3.51 -12.57
N ALA A 124 -10.89 -3.22 -12.07
CA ALA A 124 -10.27 -4.00 -11.01
C ALA A 124 -11.10 -3.99 -9.72
N LEU A 125 -11.65 -2.84 -9.34
CA LEU A 125 -12.54 -2.71 -8.18
C LEU A 125 -13.83 -3.52 -8.36
N TRP A 126 -14.40 -3.53 -9.56
CA TRP A 126 -15.54 -4.40 -9.87
C TRP A 126 -15.18 -5.88 -9.77
N GLU A 127 -14.07 -6.31 -10.37
CA GLU A 127 -13.57 -7.69 -10.27
C GLU A 127 -13.39 -8.07 -8.78
N GLN A 128 -12.79 -7.19 -7.98
CA GLN A 128 -12.61 -7.36 -6.53
C GLN A 128 -13.92 -7.38 -5.74
N GLY A 129 -15.00 -6.81 -6.26
CA GLY A 129 -16.35 -6.85 -5.68
C GLY A 129 -17.19 -8.05 -6.13
N ASP A 130 -16.83 -8.70 -7.24
CA ASP A 130 -17.61 -9.81 -7.81
C ASP A 130 -17.51 -11.09 -6.97
N ARG A 131 -18.61 -11.44 -6.28
CA ARG A 131 -18.68 -12.63 -5.42
C ARG A 131 -18.55 -13.95 -6.20
N LEU A 132 -18.76 -13.94 -7.51
CA LEU A 132 -18.61 -15.11 -8.38
C LEU A 132 -17.15 -15.34 -8.79
N ALA A 133 -16.31 -14.30 -8.73
CA ALA A 133 -14.88 -14.44 -8.98
C ALA A 133 -14.23 -15.20 -7.82
N LEU A 134 -13.81 -16.44 -8.09
CA LEU A 134 -13.12 -17.29 -7.13
C LEU A 134 -11.64 -16.89 -7.03
N GLY A 135 -11.12 -16.80 -5.80
CA GLY A 135 -9.69 -16.55 -5.54
C GLY A 135 -9.40 -15.33 -4.67
N SER A 136 -8.17 -15.28 -4.17
CA SER A 136 -7.61 -14.25 -3.27
C SER A 136 -7.01 -13.04 -3.98
N ARG A 137 -6.64 -13.19 -5.26
CA ARG A 137 -5.91 -12.18 -6.06
C ARG A 137 -6.74 -11.60 -7.20
N VAL A 138 -8.07 -11.62 -7.06
CA VAL A 138 -8.98 -11.07 -8.07
C VAL A 138 -8.71 -9.56 -8.24
N GLY A 139 -8.67 -9.08 -9.48
CA GLY A 139 -8.42 -7.68 -9.83
C GLY A 139 -6.97 -7.21 -9.73
N LEU A 140 -6.05 -7.97 -9.13
CA LEU A 140 -4.66 -7.51 -8.94
C LEU A 140 -3.92 -7.34 -10.27
N GLY A 141 -4.02 -8.32 -11.18
CA GLY A 141 -3.43 -8.20 -12.52
C GLY A 141 -4.03 -7.04 -13.33
N THR A 142 -5.27 -6.64 -13.03
CA THR A 142 -5.90 -5.47 -13.64
C THR A 142 -5.34 -4.16 -13.06
N LEU A 143 -5.07 -4.10 -11.75
CA LEU A 143 -4.35 -2.98 -11.13
C LEU A 143 -2.90 -2.87 -11.63
N GLU A 144 -2.19 -3.98 -11.82
CA GLU A 144 -0.85 -3.97 -12.43
C GLU A 144 -0.87 -3.41 -13.85
N ARG A 145 -1.87 -3.78 -14.66
CA ARG A 145 -2.07 -3.17 -15.99
C ARG A 145 -2.36 -1.68 -15.87
N ALA A 146 -3.20 -1.25 -14.91
CA ALA A 146 -3.48 0.16 -14.67
C ALA A 146 -2.22 0.95 -14.30
N ALA A 147 -1.37 0.42 -13.43
CA ALA A 147 -0.06 0.99 -13.10
C ALA A 147 0.80 1.13 -14.37
N GLY A 148 0.86 0.11 -15.22
CA GLY A 148 1.55 0.16 -16.51
C GLY A 148 1.02 1.26 -17.45
N ARG A 149 -0.29 1.54 -17.46
CA ARG A 149 -0.85 2.67 -18.22
C ARG A 149 -0.41 4.01 -17.64
N HIS A 150 -0.37 4.17 -16.33
CA HIS A 150 0.12 5.40 -15.70
C HIS A 150 1.62 5.61 -15.92
N HIS A 151 2.42 4.55 -15.97
CA HIS A 151 3.81 4.64 -16.42
C HIS A 151 3.92 5.20 -17.84
N ARG A 152 3.15 4.66 -18.80
CA ARG A 152 3.14 5.20 -20.17
C ARG A 152 2.69 6.66 -20.27
N ALA A 153 1.76 7.07 -19.40
CA ALA A 153 1.37 8.48 -19.32
C ALA A 153 2.55 9.37 -18.88
N LEU A 154 3.36 8.91 -17.92
CA LEU A 154 4.55 9.62 -17.45
C LEU A 154 5.73 9.55 -18.44
N ASP A 155 5.81 8.49 -19.24
CA ASP A 155 6.79 8.41 -20.33
C ASP A 155 6.44 9.43 -21.45
N ALA A 156 5.15 9.63 -21.72
CA ALA A 156 4.67 10.63 -22.67
C ALA A 156 4.83 12.08 -22.17
N ASP A 157 4.59 12.32 -20.88
CA ASP A 157 4.87 13.59 -20.20
C ASP A 157 5.23 13.35 -18.73
N GLY A 158 6.52 13.45 -18.42
CA GLY A 158 7.03 13.21 -17.07
C GLY A 158 6.46 14.15 -16.01
N SER A 159 5.93 15.33 -16.39
CA SER A 159 5.32 16.29 -15.47
C SER A 159 3.84 16.04 -15.21
N TYR A 160 3.25 15.00 -15.80
CA TYR A 160 1.81 14.76 -15.75
C TYR A 160 1.34 14.21 -14.38
N ALA A 161 1.17 15.12 -13.42
CA ALA A 161 0.85 14.82 -12.02
C ALA A 161 -0.34 13.87 -11.79
N PRO A 162 -1.46 13.94 -12.54
CA PRO A 162 -2.57 12.99 -12.34
C PRO A 162 -2.18 11.52 -12.50
N ALA A 163 -1.28 11.20 -13.44
CA ALA A 163 -0.78 9.84 -13.61
C ALA A 163 0.16 9.43 -12.48
N ALA A 164 1.04 10.32 -12.03
CA ALA A 164 1.93 10.06 -10.89
C ALA A 164 1.14 9.79 -9.60
N LEU A 165 0.07 10.54 -9.35
CA LEU A 165 -0.82 10.34 -8.21
C LEU A 165 -1.54 8.99 -8.26
N ALA A 166 -2.11 8.64 -9.42
CA ALA A 166 -2.80 7.38 -9.60
C ALA A 166 -1.84 6.18 -9.47
N LEU A 167 -0.63 6.29 -10.03
CA LEU A 167 0.41 5.28 -9.87
C LEU A 167 0.79 5.07 -8.40
N ALA A 168 1.01 6.17 -7.65
CA ALA A 168 1.32 6.09 -6.23
C ALA A 168 0.19 5.46 -5.42
N ALA A 169 -1.07 5.78 -5.73
CA ALA A 169 -2.23 5.18 -5.09
C ALA A 169 -2.30 3.66 -5.32
N ILE A 170 -2.05 3.20 -6.56
CA ILE A 170 -2.01 1.77 -6.87
C ILE A 170 -0.86 1.07 -6.14
N ALA A 171 0.35 1.63 -6.18
CA ALA A 171 1.51 1.02 -5.52
C ALA A 171 1.30 0.91 -4.00
N LEU A 172 0.83 1.98 -3.35
CA LEU A 172 0.52 1.98 -1.92
C LEU A 172 -0.67 1.07 -1.58
N GLY A 173 -1.65 0.93 -2.47
CA GLY A 173 -2.81 0.07 -2.29
C GLY A 173 -2.51 -1.42 -2.45
N LEU A 174 -1.69 -1.78 -3.45
CA LEU A 174 -1.23 -3.16 -3.66
C LEU A 174 -0.26 -3.61 -2.57
N ARG A 175 0.47 -2.66 -1.95
CA ARG A 175 1.47 -2.90 -0.90
C ARG A 175 2.57 -3.89 -1.31
N ASP A 176 2.75 -4.06 -2.61
CA ASP A 176 3.82 -4.86 -3.15
C ASP A 176 5.12 -4.06 -3.15
N THR A 177 6.06 -4.47 -2.30
CA THR A 177 7.36 -3.81 -2.16
C THR A 177 8.17 -3.82 -3.45
N ALA A 178 7.91 -4.76 -4.38
CA ALA A 178 8.55 -4.80 -5.69
C ALA A 178 8.19 -3.58 -6.57
N LEU A 179 7.01 -2.96 -6.36
CA LEU A 179 6.56 -1.81 -7.14
C LEU A 179 7.13 -0.47 -6.65
N PHE A 180 7.61 -0.41 -5.41
CA PHE A 180 8.03 0.85 -4.79
C PHE A 180 9.25 1.49 -5.46
N PRO A 181 10.33 0.78 -5.85
CA PRO A 181 11.50 1.42 -6.47
C PRO A 181 11.16 2.12 -7.80
N GLU A 182 10.44 1.44 -8.69
CA GLU A 182 10.06 2.00 -9.99
C GLU A 182 9.09 3.18 -9.83
N THR A 183 8.10 3.04 -8.95
CA THR A 183 7.13 4.10 -8.63
C THR A 183 7.83 5.31 -8.02
N ARG A 184 8.77 5.11 -7.09
CA ARG A 184 9.58 6.17 -6.48
C ARG A 184 10.33 6.95 -7.55
N ASP A 185 11.01 6.26 -8.45
CA ASP A 185 11.81 6.91 -9.48
C ASP A 185 10.93 7.70 -10.47
N ALA A 186 9.73 7.20 -10.78
CA ALA A 186 8.73 7.92 -11.56
C ALA A 186 8.24 9.20 -10.85
N LEU A 187 7.91 9.13 -9.55
CA LEU A 187 7.49 10.30 -8.78
C LEU A 187 8.62 11.32 -8.61
N ARG A 188 9.87 10.88 -8.40
CA ARG A 188 11.05 11.78 -8.37
C ARG A 188 11.17 12.55 -9.68
N ARG A 189 10.99 11.90 -10.84
CA ARG A 189 10.99 12.56 -12.15
C ARG A 189 9.84 13.57 -12.26
N ALA A 190 8.63 13.18 -11.86
CA ALA A 190 7.46 14.06 -11.92
C ALA A 190 7.58 15.31 -11.05
N VAL A 191 8.09 15.17 -9.83
CA VAL A 191 8.35 16.30 -8.93
C VAL A 191 9.44 17.22 -9.48
N ARG A 192 10.50 16.67 -10.11
CA ARG A 192 11.57 17.47 -10.73
C ARG A 192 11.12 18.19 -12.00
N ALA A 193 10.27 17.57 -12.80
CA ALA A 193 9.73 18.15 -14.03
C ALA A 193 8.69 19.25 -13.75
N SER A 194 8.09 19.25 -12.56
CA SER A 194 7.09 20.24 -12.14
C SER A 194 7.75 21.51 -11.60
N ARG A 195 7.52 22.67 -12.24
CA ARG A 195 8.00 23.97 -11.72
C ARG A 195 7.48 24.27 -10.31
N GLN A 196 6.23 23.91 -10.05
CA GLN A 196 5.60 23.94 -8.75
C GLN A 196 4.81 22.65 -8.59
N ALA A 197 5.41 21.67 -7.91
CA ALA A 197 4.75 20.38 -7.67
C ALA A 197 3.49 20.59 -6.80
N PRO A 198 2.33 20.07 -7.20
CA PRO A 198 1.11 20.11 -6.38
C PRO A 198 1.33 19.46 -5.02
N ALA A 199 0.62 19.93 -3.99
CA ALA A 199 0.71 19.41 -2.63
C ALA A 199 0.49 17.88 -2.59
N ASP A 200 -0.57 17.38 -3.25
CA ASP A 200 -0.88 15.95 -3.28
C ASP A 200 0.25 15.11 -3.88
N LEU A 201 0.94 15.63 -4.90
CA LEU A 201 2.08 14.94 -5.52
C LEU A 201 3.25 14.84 -4.54
N LEU A 202 3.50 15.90 -3.76
CA LEU A 202 4.54 15.91 -2.73
C LEU A 202 4.21 14.96 -1.57
N LEU A 203 2.93 14.90 -1.16
CA LEU A 203 2.45 13.95 -0.15
C LEU A 203 2.62 12.50 -0.63
N ALA A 204 2.19 12.20 -1.86
CA ALA A 204 2.34 10.88 -2.47
C ALA A 204 3.81 10.49 -2.62
N TRP A 205 4.66 11.43 -3.05
CA TRP A 205 6.10 11.24 -3.15
C TRP A 205 6.71 10.87 -1.81
N GLY A 206 6.42 11.62 -0.74
CA GLY A 206 6.95 11.32 0.59
C GLY A 206 6.52 9.96 1.13
N ARG A 207 5.26 9.54 0.88
CA ARG A 207 4.75 8.23 1.29
C ARG A 207 5.47 7.08 0.58
N ILE A 208 5.71 7.22 -0.73
CA ILE A 208 6.46 6.24 -1.52
C ILE A 208 7.94 6.20 -1.10
N GLU A 209 8.58 7.34 -0.83
CA GLU A 209 9.97 7.38 -0.31
C GLU A 209 10.09 6.64 1.02
N ARG A 210 9.16 6.90 1.95
CA ARG A 210 9.11 6.18 3.23
C ARG A 210 8.89 4.69 3.03
N ALA A 211 7.97 4.29 2.16
CA ALA A 211 7.72 2.89 1.85
C ALA A 211 8.97 2.20 1.26
N ALA A 212 9.67 2.90 0.36
CA ALA A 212 10.87 2.44 -0.34
C ALA A 212 12.16 2.45 0.49
N GLY A 213 12.18 3.05 1.69
CA GLY A 213 13.37 3.00 2.56
C GLY A 213 14.21 4.27 2.62
N ASP A 214 13.71 5.40 2.13
CA ASP A 214 14.44 6.67 2.12
C ASP A 214 13.76 7.71 3.03
N PRO A 215 14.03 7.69 4.35
CA PRO A 215 13.38 8.59 5.31
C PRO A 215 13.79 10.06 5.14
N ASP A 216 14.95 10.36 4.56
CA ASP A 216 15.41 11.73 4.35
C ASP A 216 14.69 12.38 3.18
N SER A 217 14.58 11.66 2.05
CA SER A 217 13.77 12.11 0.91
C SER A 217 12.29 12.22 1.29
N ALA A 218 11.79 11.31 2.13
CA ALA A 218 10.43 11.37 2.64
C ALA A 218 10.18 12.63 3.50
N ASP A 219 11.03 12.92 4.48
CA ASP A 219 10.89 14.12 5.33
C ASP A 219 10.95 15.41 4.48
N LEU A 220 11.88 15.50 3.53
CA LEU A 220 11.96 16.61 2.59
C LEU A 220 10.66 16.78 1.78
N ALA A 221 10.08 15.69 1.30
CA ALA A 221 8.82 15.72 0.57
C ALA A 221 7.67 16.28 1.43
N PHE A 222 7.56 15.85 2.67
CA PHE A 222 6.51 16.33 3.59
C PHE A 222 6.72 17.77 4.05
N GLN A 223 7.96 18.23 4.20
CA GLN A 223 8.26 19.66 4.41
C GLN A 223 7.80 20.50 3.22
N ARG A 224 8.11 20.06 1.99
CA ARG A 224 7.67 20.74 0.76
C ARG A 224 6.15 20.70 0.61
N TYR A 225 5.50 19.61 1.01
CA TYR A 225 4.04 19.50 1.02
C TYR A 225 3.40 20.60 1.88
N ALA A 226 3.89 20.81 3.12
CA ALA A 226 3.41 21.90 3.97
C ALA A 226 3.66 23.28 3.35
N ALA A 227 4.83 23.50 2.75
CA ALA A 227 5.15 24.74 2.06
C ALA A 227 4.30 25.00 0.80
N ALA A 228 3.78 23.93 0.17
CA ALA A 228 2.91 24.00 -1.01
C ALA A 228 1.42 24.12 -0.64
N ALA A 229 1.10 24.71 0.51
CA ALA A 229 -0.25 24.85 1.07
C ALA A 229 -0.95 23.52 1.42
N GLY A 230 -0.18 22.43 1.58
CA GLY A 230 -0.68 21.20 2.18
C GLY A 230 -1.02 21.37 3.66
N SER A 231 -1.83 20.45 4.19
CA SER A 231 -2.17 20.44 5.62
C SER A 231 -0.92 20.29 6.48
N VAL A 232 -0.66 21.30 7.31
CA VAL A 232 0.47 21.32 8.26
C VAL A 232 0.34 20.18 9.27
N ALA A 233 -0.87 19.88 9.73
CA ALA A 233 -1.11 18.80 10.67
C ALA A 233 -0.79 17.42 10.07
N LEU A 234 -1.23 17.18 8.83
CA LEU A 234 -0.92 15.94 8.13
C LEU A 234 0.58 15.84 7.81
N SER A 235 1.22 16.95 7.42
CA SER A 235 2.68 16.99 7.26
C SER A 235 3.39 16.60 8.55
N SER A 236 3.01 17.19 9.69
CA SER A 236 3.57 16.86 11.00
C SER A 236 3.43 15.39 11.35
N LEU A 237 2.26 14.78 11.09
CA LEU A 237 2.06 13.34 11.28
C LEU A 237 2.97 12.49 10.38
N GLU A 238 3.04 12.79 9.07
CA GLU A 238 3.87 11.99 8.15
C GLU A 238 5.37 12.13 8.43
N ARG A 239 5.81 13.32 8.84
CA ARG A 239 7.18 13.56 9.31
C ARG A 239 7.45 12.85 10.63
N ALA A 240 6.51 12.86 11.56
CA ALA A 240 6.60 12.10 12.81
C ALA A 240 6.73 10.60 12.53
N ARG A 241 5.84 10.01 11.72
CA ARG A 241 5.90 8.61 11.25
C ARG A 241 7.30 8.26 10.72
N THR A 242 7.82 9.12 9.85
CA THR A 242 9.11 8.92 9.19
C THR A 242 10.27 9.00 10.18
N GLY A 243 10.31 10.05 11.00
CA GLY A 243 11.38 10.28 11.97
C GLY A 243 11.38 9.27 13.12
N LEU A 244 10.21 8.93 13.67
CA LEU A 244 10.07 7.97 14.76
C LEU A 244 10.48 6.57 14.32
N ALA A 245 10.05 6.13 13.13
CA ALA A 245 10.48 4.85 12.57
C ALA A 245 12.00 4.80 12.30
N ALA A 246 12.61 5.94 11.97
CA ALA A 246 14.06 6.10 11.86
C ALA A 246 14.79 6.31 13.21
N GLY A 247 14.07 6.28 14.34
CA GLY A 247 14.63 6.42 15.70
C GLY A 247 14.95 7.85 16.13
N ARG A 248 14.48 8.89 15.41
CA ARG A 248 14.76 10.30 15.69
C ARG A 248 13.84 10.84 16.80
N THR A 249 14.39 11.09 17.97
CA THR A 249 13.65 11.62 19.15
C THR A 249 12.99 12.98 18.89
N ALA A 250 13.63 13.85 18.11
CA ALA A 250 13.07 15.16 17.75
C ALA A 250 11.69 15.07 17.06
N ALA A 251 11.38 13.93 16.42
CA ALA A 251 10.12 13.69 15.73
C ALA A 251 8.91 13.55 16.68
N GLU A 252 9.12 13.31 17.98
CA GLU A 252 8.06 13.24 19.00
C GLU A 252 7.33 14.59 19.13
N SER A 253 8.07 15.70 19.03
CA SER A 253 7.47 17.05 19.04
C SER A 253 6.50 17.26 17.87
N LEU A 254 6.83 16.76 16.68
CA LEU A 254 5.97 16.82 15.49
C LEU A 254 4.72 15.95 15.67
N TYR A 255 4.86 14.79 16.31
CA TYR A 255 3.75 13.90 16.63
C TYR A 255 2.70 14.62 17.49
N PHE A 256 3.12 15.20 18.61
CA PHE A 256 2.17 15.87 19.50
C PHE A 256 1.64 17.20 18.93
N ALA A 257 2.46 17.94 18.18
CA ALA A 257 2.02 19.15 17.49
C ALA A 257 0.96 18.85 16.42
N GLY A 258 1.15 17.79 15.63
CA GLY A 258 0.16 17.35 14.64
C GLY A 258 -1.13 16.85 15.27
N ALA A 259 -1.04 16.11 16.38
CA ALA A 259 -2.20 15.60 17.11
C ALA A 259 -3.06 16.70 17.76
N ALA A 260 -2.48 17.88 18.00
CA ALA A 260 -3.17 19.04 18.54
C ALA A 260 -4.06 19.76 17.51
N SER A 261 -4.12 19.27 16.26
CA SER A 261 -4.99 19.78 15.20
C SER A 261 -6.22 18.88 15.01
N ASP A 262 -7.33 19.48 14.57
CA ASP A 262 -8.56 18.79 14.18
C ASP A 262 -8.67 18.55 12.67
N ASP A 263 -7.55 18.63 11.94
CA ASP A 263 -7.48 18.21 10.54
C ASP A 263 -7.91 16.74 10.40
N SER A 264 -8.97 16.51 9.62
CA SER A 264 -9.60 15.19 9.51
C SER A 264 -8.65 14.13 8.94
N GLY A 265 -7.77 14.51 8.01
CA GLY A 265 -6.78 13.60 7.43
C GLY A 265 -5.72 13.17 8.45
N ALA A 266 -5.20 14.13 9.24
CA ALA A 266 -4.27 13.85 10.32
C ALA A 266 -4.92 12.99 11.42
N VAL A 267 -6.12 13.36 11.88
CA VAL A 267 -6.85 12.63 12.93
C VAL A 267 -7.14 11.20 12.51
N ALA A 268 -7.63 10.98 11.28
CA ALA A 268 -7.83 9.63 10.74
C ALA A 268 -6.51 8.83 10.70
N GLY A 269 -5.40 9.50 10.37
CA GLY A 269 -4.07 8.90 10.38
C GLY A 269 -3.62 8.45 11.77
N TYR A 270 -3.75 9.29 12.79
CA TYR A 270 -3.45 8.91 14.18
C TYR A 270 -4.33 7.74 14.64
N ARG A 271 -5.63 7.81 14.35
CA ARG A 271 -6.58 6.75 14.72
C ARG A 271 -6.16 5.40 14.10
N ALA A 272 -5.80 5.41 12.82
CA ALA A 272 -5.36 4.22 12.10
C ALA A 272 -4.06 3.64 12.66
N ASP A 273 -3.10 4.49 13.07
CA ASP A 273 -1.86 4.00 13.67
C ASP A 273 -2.05 3.46 15.10
N LEU A 274 -3.06 3.94 15.85
CA LEU A 274 -3.37 3.45 17.19
C LEU A 274 -4.16 2.14 17.18
N ALA A 275 -5.03 1.95 16.18
CA ALA A 275 -5.97 0.83 16.13
C ALA A 275 -5.34 -0.58 16.35
N PRO A 276 -4.11 -0.87 15.88
CA PRO A 276 -3.50 -2.18 16.12
C PRO A 276 -3.16 -2.49 17.58
N ILE A 277 -3.05 -1.49 18.47
CA ILE A 277 -2.60 -1.66 19.86
C ILE A 277 -3.55 -1.05 20.91
N ALA A 278 -4.52 -0.27 20.47
CA ALA A 278 -5.49 0.38 21.33
C ALA A 278 -6.77 -0.46 21.44
N GLU A 279 -7.37 -0.47 22.63
CA GLU A 279 -8.70 -1.04 22.83
C GLU A 279 -9.78 -0.16 22.19
N ASP A 280 -10.94 -0.73 21.88
CA ASP A 280 -12.09 0.01 21.36
C ASP A 280 -12.51 1.17 22.27
N SER A 281 -12.41 0.99 23.59
CA SER A 281 -12.70 2.03 24.58
C SER A 281 -11.73 3.22 24.49
N GLN A 282 -10.46 2.95 24.18
CA GLN A 282 -9.41 3.93 24.00
C GLN A 282 -9.60 4.69 22.68
N LEU A 283 -9.91 3.98 21.59
CA LEU A 283 -10.23 4.59 20.29
C LEU A 283 -11.49 5.45 20.38
N ALA A 284 -12.56 4.97 21.01
CA ALA A 284 -13.79 5.75 21.21
C ALA A 284 -13.56 6.99 22.11
N ARG A 285 -12.58 6.95 23.02
CA ARG A 285 -12.15 8.14 23.76
C ARG A 285 -11.38 9.09 22.87
N PHE A 286 -10.41 8.60 22.11
CA PHE A 286 -9.65 9.40 21.13
C PHE A 286 -10.58 10.14 20.16
N ASP A 287 -11.58 9.45 19.62
CA ASP A 287 -12.54 9.97 18.64
C ASP A 287 -13.41 11.12 19.20
N ARG A 288 -13.55 11.23 20.53
CA ARG A 288 -14.33 12.29 21.20
C ARG A 288 -13.50 13.52 21.58
N LEU A 289 -12.18 13.43 21.55
CA LEU A 289 -11.29 14.51 21.95
C LEU A 289 -10.91 15.38 20.75
N SER A 290 -10.60 16.65 20.99
CA SER A 290 -10.16 17.61 19.98
C SER A 290 -8.96 18.44 20.44
N GLY A 291 -8.30 19.07 19.48
CA GLY A 291 -7.20 20.00 19.71
C GLY A 291 -6.16 19.52 20.73
N ALA A 292 -5.81 20.40 21.68
CA ALA A 292 -4.84 20.12 22.74
C ALA A 292 -5.24 18.95 23.66
N GLU A 293 -6.53 18.68 23.86
CA GLU A 293 -6.98 17.58 24.70
C GLU A 293 -6.62 16.22 24.09
N ARG A 294 -6.72 16.10 22.75
CA ARG A 294 -6.29 14.92 22.01
C ARG A 294 -4.79 14.70 22.15
N ALA A 295 -3.99 15.74 21.95
CA ALA A 295 -2.53 15.66 22.12
C ALA A 295 -2.16 15.24 23.55
N GLY A 296 -2.78 15.83 24.57
CA GLY A 296 -2.57 15.46 25.97
C GLY A 296 -3.02 14.04 26.31
N TYR A 297 -4.08 13.53 25.67
CA TYR A 297 -4.49 12.14 25.78
C TYR A 297 -3.44 11.20 25.17
N LEU A 298 -2.94 11.50 23.97
CA LEU A 298 -1.90 10.68 23.35
C LEU A 298 -0.60 10.69 24.15
N GLN A 299 -0.23 11.82 24.73
CA GLN A 299 0.95 11.90 25.58
C GLN A 299 0.82 10.95 26.78
N ARG A 300 -0.32 10.96 27.49
CA ARG A 300 -0.58 10.00 28.57
C ARG A 300 -0.63 8.56 28.06
N PHE A 301 -1.29 8.31 26.93
CA PHE A 301 -1.38 6.98 26.32
C PHE A 301 -0.01 6.33 26.11
N TRP A 302 0.99 7.10 25.65
CA TRP A 302 2.35 6.61 25.44
C TRP A 302 3.15 6.56 26.75
N THR A 303 3.12 7.62 27.55
CA THR A 303 3.84 7.67 28.83
C THR A 303 3.37 6.59 29.81
N ASP A 304 2.08 6.28 29.86
CA ASP A 304 1.57 5.21 30.72
C ASP A 304 2.16 3.87 30.31
N ARG A 305 2.25 3.58 28.99
CA ARG A 305 2.89 2.35 28.48
C ARG A 305 4.38 2.29 28.79
N ASP A 306 5.11 3.39 28.56
CA ASP A 306 6.53 3.47 28.91
C ASP A 306 6.73 3.14 30.40
N ARG A 307 5.88 3.70 31.29
CA ARG A 307 5.96 3.44 32.74
C ARG A 307 5.59 2.01 33.12
N TYR A 308 4.54 1.44 32.54
CA TYR A 308 4.16 0.05 32.79
C TYR A 308 5.29 -0.92 32.43
N GLU A 309 6.08 -0.58 31.41
CA GLU A 309 7.19 -1.40 30.90
C GLU A 309 8.56 -0.95 31.43
N MET A 310 8.60 0.00 32.37
CA MET A 310 9.81 0.57 32.96
C MET A 310 10.82 1.13 31.93
N ARG A 311 10.31 1.75 30.86
CA ARG A 311 11.08 2.38 29.79
C ARG A 311 11.25 3.88 29.99
N ALA A 312 12.18 4.46 29.24
CA ALA A 312 12.31 5.91 29.19
C ALA A 312 11.13 6.52 28.40
N ASP A 313 10.74 7.74 28.78
CA ASP A 313 9.65 8.45 28.12
C ASP A 313 9.88 8.55 26.59
N GLY A 314 8.86 8.19 25.81
CA GLY A 314 8.86 8.25 24.34
C GLY A 314 9.43 7.01 23.64
N GLU A 315 9.97 6.02 24.36
CA GLU A 315 10.49 4.79 23.75
C GLU A 315 9.40 3.96 23.06
N ARG A 316 8.27 3.72 23.72
CA ARG A 316 7.14 2.94 23.18
C ARG A 316 6.61 3.56 21.90
N LEU A 317 6.48 4.88 21.85
CA LEU A 317 6.04 5.62 20.66
C LEU A 317 6.99 5.40 19.48
N ARG A 318 8.31 5.54 19.70
CA ARG A 318 9.31 5.31 18.65
C ARG A 318 9.29 3.87 18.13
N GLU A 319 9.25 2.90 19.03
CA GLU A 319 9.17 1.50 18.63
C GLU A 319 7.88 1.16 17.92
N HIS A 320 6.74 1.72 18.33
CA HIS A 320 5.48 1.51 17.63
C HIS A 320 5.58 1.86 16.15
N TYR A 321 6.16 3.02 15.84
CA TYR A 321 6.36 3.41 14.44
C TYR A 321 7.44 2.60 13.71
N ARG A 322 8.47 2.10 14.43
CA ARG A 322 9.44 1.14 13.89
C ARG A 322 8.75 -0.18 13.51
N ARG A 323 7.94 -0.72 14.41
CA ARG A 323 7.16 -1.95 14.21
C ARG A 323 6.13 -1.81 13.10
N LEU A 324 5.39 -0.70 13.06
CA LEU A 324 4.44 -0.41 11.98
C LEU A 324 5.14 -0.36 10.61
N LEU A 325 6.29 0.32 10.50
CA LEU A 325 7.02 0.38 9.25
C LEU A 325 7.54 -1.00 8.84
N HIS A 326 8.08 -1.77 9.79
CA HIS A 326 8.53 -3.14 9.52
C HIS A 326 7.37 -4.02 9.08
N ALA A 327 6.25 -4.02 9.80
CA ALA A 327 5.11 -4.86 9.50
C ALA A 327 4.52 -4.56 8.11
N ARG A 328 4.39 -3.28 7.75
CA ARG A 328 3.94 -2.86 6.41
C ARG A 328 4.87 -3.30 5.27
N ARG A 329 6.14 -3.60 5.55
CA ARG A 329 7.09 -4.12 4.54
C ARG A 329 7.14 -5.63 4.49
N SER A 330 7.10 -6.27 5.66
CA SER A 330 7.36 -7.70 5.79
C SER A 330 6.10 -8.55 5.76
N PHE A 331 4.95 -7.97 6.12
CA PHE A 331 3.70 -8.68 6.45
C PHE A 331 2.46 -8.03 5.82
N ALA A 332 2.64 -7.19 4.80
CA ALA A 332 1.52 -6.58 4.10
C ALA A 332 0.68 -7.62 3.36
N LEU A 333 -0.64 -7.43 3.40
CA LEU A 333 -1.56 -8.19 2.57
C LEU A 333 -1.50 -7.68 1.14
N THR A 334 -1.05 -8.55 0.25
CA THR A 334 -1.04 -8.34 -1.21
C THR A 334 -2.15 -9.16 -1.87
N VAL A 335 -3.27 -9.37 -1.18
CA VAL A 335 -4.46 -10.09 -1.65
C VAL A 335 -5.65 -9.15 -1.60
N SER A 336 -6.61 -9.32 -2.51
CA SER A 336 -7.86 -8.54 -2.49
C SER A 336 -8.90 -9.13 -1.55
N ARG A 337 -8.80 -10.43 -1.22
CA ARG A 337 -9.72 -11.11 -0.31
C ARG A 337 -8.98 -12.09 0.57
N ARG A 338 -9.29 -12.02 1.86
CA ARG A 338 -8.86 -13.02 2.83
C ARG A 338 -9.92 -14.09 2.95
N PHE A 339 -9.48 -15.32 3.06
CA PHE A 339 -10.34 -16.47 3.31
C PHE A 339 -9.94 -17.09 4.62
N TYR A 340 -10.89 -17.48 5.45
CA TYR A 340 -10.60 -18.14 6.73
C TYR A 340 -11.28 -19.50 6.75
N GLY A 341 -10.48 -20.54 6.94
CA GLY A 341 -10.91 -21.93 7.08
C GLY A 341 -11.21 -22.29 8.54
N PRO A 342 -11.66 -23.53 8.80
CA PRO A 342 -12.00 -24.00 10.15
C PRO A 342 -10.81 -24.04 11.11
N ALA A 343 -9.60 -24.21 10.59
CA ALA A 343 -8.36 -24.28 11.36
C ALA A 343 -7.79 -22.90 11.74
N ASP A 344 -8.28 -21.82 11.12
CA ASP A 344 -7.81 -20.47 11.43
C ASP A 344 -8.43 -19.98 12.73
N ALA A 345 -7.57 -19.80 13.73
CA ALA A 345 -7.95 -19.54 15.11
C ALA A 345 -8.25 -18.06 15.40
N TYR A 346 -7.83 -17.17 14.49
CA TYR A 346 -7.96 -15.74 14.63
C TYR A 346 -8.40 -15.10 13.32
N ARG A 347 -9.28 -14.11 13.43
CA ARG A 347 -9.78 -13.32 12.30
C ARG A 347 -9.56 -11.86 12.64
N SER A 348 -8.40 -11.33 12.22
CA SER A 348 -8.03 -9.95 12.54
C SER A 348 -8.98 -8.91 11.93
N GLY A 349 -9.66 -9.24 10.83
CA GLY A 349 -10.38 -8.24 10.03
C GLY A 349 -9.44 -7.20 9.40
N SER A 350 -8.12 -7.40 9.55
CA SER A 350 -7.10 -6.53 9.01
C SER A 350 -7.08 -6.65 7.50
N GLU A 351 -7.25 -5.50 6.84
CA GLU A 351 -7.12 -5.35 5.40
C GLU A 351 -5.68 -4.95 5.00
N GLU A 352 -4.84 -4.55 5.96
CA GLU A 352 -3.47 -4.06 5.71
C GLU A 352 -2.39 -5.10 5.92
N LEU A 353 -2.46 -5.81 7.03
CA LEU A 353 -1.47 -6.75 7.51
C LEU A 353 -2.06 -8.14 7.63
N ASP A 354 -1.26 -9.16 7.31
CA ASP A 354 -1.61 -10.53 7.66
C ASP A 354 -1.50 -10.73 9.18
N ASP A 355 -1.81 -11.93 9.67
CA ASP A 355 -1.84 -12.14 11.12
C ASP A 355 -0.44 -12.07 11.75
N ARG A 356 0.63 -12.30 10.99
CA ARG A 356 2.02 -12.08 11.46
C ARG A 356 2.25 -10.60 11.73
N GLY A 357 1.80 -9.74 10.83
CA GLY A 357 1.92 -8.29 11.01
C GLY A 357 1.14 -7.77 12.20
N VAL A 358 -0.05 -8.31 12.47
CA VAL A 358 -0.85 -7.97 13.65
C VAL A 358 -0.12 -8.31 14.95
N ILE A 359 0.44 -9.53 15.05
CA ILE A 359 1.25 -9.95 16.21
C ILE A 359 2.52 -9.11 16.33
N TYR A 360 3.20 -8.84 15.21
CA TYR A 360 4.46 -8.08 15.20
C TYR A 360 4.28 -6.64 15.68
N VAL A 361 3.21 -5.94 15.30
CA VAL A 361 2.99 -4.56 15.75
C VAL A 361 2.82 -4.50 17.28
N ARG A 362 2.17 -5.51 17.86
CA ARG A 362 1.93 -5.63 19.30
C ARG A 362 3.15 -6.10 20.09
N HIS A 363 3.92 -7.04 19.57
CA HIS A 363 4.95 -7.72 20.36
C HIS A 363 6.37 -7.53 19.86
N GLY A 364 6.55 -6.97 18.67
CA GLY A 364 7.86 -6.76 18.06
C GLY A 364 8.48 -8.04 17.52
N GLU A 365 9.80 -8.06 17.46
CA GLU A 365 10.57 -9.19 16.96
C GLU A 365 10.45 -10.39 17.91
N PRO A 366 10.09 -11.59 17.42
CA PRO A 366 10.11 -12.79 18.26
C PRO A 366 11.54 -13.16 18.66
N ALA A 367 11.70 -13.71 19.86
CA ALA A 367 12.98 -14.26 20.33
C ALA A 367 13.48 -15.41 19.44
N GLU A 368 12.56 -16.19 18.86
CA GLU A 368 12.89 -17.23 17.91
C GLU A 368 11.85 -17.32 16.79
N ARG A 369 12.32 -17.42 15.55
CA ARG A 369 11.48 -17.47 14.35
C ARG A 369 11.94 -18.60 13.45
N LEU A 370 11.04 -19.55 13.18
CA LEU A 370 11.28 -20.65 12.28
C LEU A 370 10.43 -20.54 11.02
N ARG A 371 11.05 -20.77 9.86
CA ARG A 371 10.39 -20.90 8.55
C ARG A 371 10.78 -22.23 7.88
N PRO A 372 10.44 -23.37 8.50
CA PRO A 372 10.96 -24.64 8.07
C PRO A 372 10.25 -25.11 6.79
N PHE A 373 11.05 -25.70 5.91
CA PHE A 373 10.54 -26.45 4.77
C PHE A 373 10.32 -27.90 5.21
N VAL A 374 9.07 -28.35 5.20
CA VAL A 374 8.70 -29.76 5.44
C VAL A 374 7.88 -30.21 4.24
N PHE A 375 8.25 -31.33 3.65
CA PHE A 375 7.54 -31.87 2.49
C PHE A 375 6.04 -32.08 2.82
N GLY A 376 5.17 -31.65 1.91
CA GLY A 376 3.72 -31.70 2.09
C GLY A 376 3.11 -30.51 2.84
N LEU A 377 3.90 -29.64 3.49
CA LEU A 377 3.38 -28.41 4.10
C LEU A 377 3.34 -27.24 3.12
N MET A 378 2.28 -26.43 3.22
CA MET A 378 2.28 -25.08 2.66
C MET A 378 3.26 -24.18 3.44
N PRO A 379 3.71 -23.04 2.86
CA PRO A 379 4.60 -22.12 3.56
C PRO A 379 3.99 -21.70 4.91
N ASN A 380 4.82 -21.77 5.95
CA ASN A 380 4.39 -21.61 7.32
C ASN A 380 5.51 -21.00 8.15
N GLU A 381 5.15 -20.41 9.29
CA GLU A 381 6.11 -19.90 10.25
C GLU A 381 5.69 -20.24 11.68
N SER A 382 6.67 -20.37 12.56
CA SER A 382 6.43 -20.55 13.99
C SER A 382 7.29 -19.56 14.77
N TRP A 383 6.68 -18.77 15.66
CA TRP A 383 7.33 -17.70 16.41
C TRP A 383 7.23 -17.97 17.91
N ARG A 384 8.32 -17.70 18.63
CA ARG A 384 8.35 -17.75 20.10
C ARG A 384 8.78 -16.40 20.66
N TYR A 385 8.01 -15.91 21.63
CA TYR A 385 8.35 -14.76 22.46
C TYR A 385 8.66 -15.25 23.87
N THR A 386 9.64 -14.66 24.54
CA THR A 386 10.04 -15.07 25.90
C THR A 386 9.67 -14.00 26.90
N ARG A 387 8.75 -14.33 27.80
CA ARG A 387 8.20 -13.39 28.79
C ARG A 387 8.39 -13.90 30.20
N ALA A 388 8.33 -12.97 31.16
CA ALA A 388 8.35 -13.30 32.58
C ALA A 388 7.12 -14.15 32.98
N GLU A 389 5.97 -13.88 32.37
CA GLU A 389 4.69 -14.58 32.62
C GLU A 389 4.58 -15.92 31.88
N GLY A 390 5.51 -16.20 30.96
CA GLY A 390 5.58 -17.41 30.16
C GLY A 390 5.67 -17.15 28.66
N ASP A 391 6.34 -18.07 27.95
CA ASP A 391 6.55 -17.95 26.51
C ASP A 391 5.22 -17.92 25.73
N LEU A 392 5.14 -17.05 24.73
CA LEU A 392 4.10 -17.12 23.71
C LEU A 392 4.62 -17.91 22.51
N LEU A 393 3.78 -18.80 21.99
CA LEU A 393 4.08 -19.63 20.83
C LEU A 393 2.99 -19.48 19.78
N PHE A 394 3.38 -18.95 18.61
CA PHE A 394 2.47 -18.71 17.49
C PHE A 394 2.82 -19.59 16.30
N HIS A 395 1.80 -20.01 15.57
CA HIS A 395 1.93 -20.76 14.33
C HIS A 395 1.12 -20.08 13.24
N PHE A 396 1.76 -19.84 12.12
CA PHE A 396 1.17 -19.17 10.97
C PHE A 396 1.22 -20.10 9.77
N SER A 397 0.10 -20.23 9.08
CA SER A 397 -0.01 -21.01 7.86
C SER A 397 -0.51 -20.13 6.73
N SER A 398 0.14 -20.22 5.57
CA SER A 398 -0.34 -19.65 4.32
C SER A 398 -0.82 -20.74 3.37
N GLY A 399 -1.33 -20.35 2.20
CA GLY A 399 -1.69 -21.25 1.13
C GLY A 399 -3.16 -21.65 1.14
N TYR A 400 -3.47 -22.60 0.27
CA TYR A 400 -4.84 -22.97 -0.04
C TYR A 400 -5.40 -23.99 0.96
N ASP A 401 -6.65 -23.80 1.36
CA ASP A 401 -7.48 -24.79 2.05
C ASP A 401 -8.57 -25.30 1.09
N ALA A 402 -8.70 -26.63 0.95
CA ALA A 402 -9.73 -27.26 0.13
C ALA A 402 -11.16 -26.87 0.50
N SER A 403 -11.38 -26.46 1.75
CA SER A 403 -12.69 -26.08 2.29
C SER A 403 -12.92 -24.56 2.34
N GLY A 404 -11.90 -23.75 2.10
CA GLY A 404 -11.96 -22.30 2.36
C GLY A 404 -11.29 -21.39 1.34
N GLY A 405 -10.43 -21.89 0.45
CA GLY A 405 -9.57 -21.04 -0.37
C GLY A 405 -8.33 -20.54 0.38
N GLY A 406 -7.64 -19.55 -0.17
CA GLY A 406 -6.45 -18.93 0.45
C GLY A 406 -5.36 -18.58 -0.55
N ASP A 407 -4.31 -17.95 -0.06
CA ASP A 407 -3.18 -17.46 -0.84
C ASP A 407 -1.85 -17.76 -0.16
N LEU A 408 -0.78 -17.93 -0.93
CA LEU A 408 0.57 -18.14 -0.40
C LEU A 408 1.12 -16.90 0.34
N TYR A 409 0.56 -15.72 0.10
CA TYR A 409 0.97 -14.47 0.73
C TYR A 409 0.06 -14.04 1.91
N ASP A 410 -1.02 -14.77 2.23
CA ASP A 410 -1.88 -14.51 3.38
C ASP A 410 -1.63 -15.54 4.50
N TYR A 411 -0.75 -15.15 5.44
CA TYR A 411 -0.45 -15.97 6.61
C TYR A 411 -1.51 -15.74 7.70
N ARG A 412 -2.13 -16.86 8.10
CA ARG A 412 -3.21 -16.91 9.09
C ARG A 412 -2.77 -17.68 10.31
N LEU A 413 -3.22 -17.23 11.48
CA LEU A 413 -2.84 -17.79 12.77
C LEU A 413 -3.64 -19.07 13.06
N VAL A 414 -2.95 -20.12 13.48
CA VAL A 414 -3.54 -21.43 13.84
C VAL A 414 -3.11 -21.85 15.25
N GLU A 415 -3.92 -22.69 15.91
CA GLU A 415 -3.67 -23.07 17.31
C GLU A 415 -2.52 -24.06 17.48
N SER A 416 -2.25 -24.89 16.47
CA SER A 416 -1.30 -26.00 16.57
C SER A 416 -0.50 -26.15 15.29
N VAL A 417 0.73 -26.66 15.39
CA VAL A 417 1.48 -27.11 14.20
C VAL A 417 0.74 -28.20 13.41
N MET A 418 -0.19 -28.92 14.07
CA MET A 418 -1.04 -29.93 13.43
C MET A 418 -2.17 -29.32 12.59
N ASP A 419 -2.44 -28.03 12.76
CA ASP A 419 -3.46 -27.27 12.02
C ASP A 419 -2.86 -26.52 10.83
N LEU A 420 -1.54 -26.62 10.62
CA LEU A 420 -0.90 -26.07 9.43
C LEU A 420 -1.48 -26.73 8.18
N ARG A 421 -1.67 -25.95 7.11
CA ARG A 421 -2.13 -26.47 5.82
C ARG A 421 -1.13 -27.49 5.27
N GLY A 422 -1.64 -28.68 4.97
CA GLY A 422 -0.85 -29.84 4.56
C GLY A 422 -0.31 -30.70 5.72
N ALA A 423 -0.56 -30.36 6.99
CA ALA A 423 -0.02 -31.11 8.13
C ALA A 423 -0.50 -32.56 8.19
N ALA A 424 -1.69 -32.87 7.67
CA ALA A 424 -2.20 -34.23 7.58
C ALA A 424 -1.42 -35.12 6.59
N GLU A 425 -0.78 -34.50 5.59
CA GLU A 425 -0.02 -35.18 4.54
C GLU A 425 1.50 -35.16 4.81
N ALA A 426 1.95 -34.24 5.68
CA ALA A 426 3.36 -34.09 6.03
C ALA A 426 3.85 -35.23 6.95
N PRO A 427 5.12 -35.66 6.82
CA PRO A 427 5.74 -36.58 7.76
C PRO A 427 5.74 -35.98 9.18
N VAL A 428 4.97 -36.59 10.09
CA VAL A 428 4.75 -36.09 11.45
C VAL A 428 6.07 -35.94 12.21
N ASP A 429 7.02 -36.83 11.99
CA ASP A 429 8.35 -36.78 12.59
C ASP A 429 9.12 -35.52 12.17
N GLN A 430 9.15 -35.21 10.87
CA GLN A 430 9.77 -33.99 10.36
C GLN A 430 9.06 -32.72 10.86
N LEU A 431 7.72 -32.75 10.93
CA LEU A 431 6.92 -31.64 11.45
C LEU A 431 7.27 -31.34 12.91
N MET A 432 7.41 -32.35 13.77
CA MET A 432 7.78 -32.14 15.18
C MET A 432 9.25 -31.76 15.34
N LEU A 433 10.17 -32.45 14.64
CA LEU A 433 11.61 -32.19 14.74
C LEU A 433 11.93 -30.74 14.37
N SER A 434 11.29 -30.23 13.32
CA SER A 434 11.48 -28.85 12.87
C SER A 434 11.03 -27.78 13.87
N ARG A 435 10.36 -28.13 14.98
CA ARG A 435 9.94 -27.19 16.04
C ARG A 435 10.55 -27.49 17.40
N GLN A 436 11.40 -28.50 17.50
CA GLN A 436 11.92 -28.97 18.78
C GLN A 436 12.65 -27.87 19.56
N THR A 437 13.25 -26.89 18.88
CA THR A 437 13.94 -25.76 19.50
C THR A 437 12.99 -24.76 20.17
N LEU A 438 11.75 -24.62 19.66
CA LEU A 438 10.76 -23.70 20.22
C LEU A 438 10.17 -24.21 21.55
N SER A 439 9.99 -25.53 21.68
CA SER A 439 9.40 -26.07 22.90
C SER A 439 9.72 -27.56 23.07
N PRO A 440 10.01 -28.01 24.31
CA PRO A 440 10.20 -29.43 24.60
C PRO A 440 8.93 -30.26 24.39
N VAL A 441 7.76 -29.64 24.17
CA VAL A 441 6.52 -30.36 23.86
C VAL A 441 6.65 -31.18 22.58
N TYR A 442 7.37 -30.69 21.57
CA TYR A 442 7.54 -31.39 20.30
C TYR A 442 8.43 -32.62 20.43
N ALA A 443 9.51 -32.54 21.23
CA ALA A 443 10.33 -33.71 21.56
C ALA A 443 9.52 -34.81 22.26
N ARG A 444 8.59 -34.43 23.16
CA ARG A 444 7.70 -35.40 23.81
C ARG A 444 6.71 -36.03 22.85
N MET A 445 6.20 -35.28 21.86
CA MET A 445 5.33 -35.82 20.81
C MET A 445 6.03 -36.87 19.93
N LEU A 446 7.36 -36.77 19.75
CA LEU A 446 8.14 -37.75 19.00
C LEU A 446 8.40 -39.01 19.82
N ASN A 447 8.93 -38.81 21.04
CA ASN A 447 9.65 -39.86 21.75
C ASN A 447 8.81 -40.62 22.79
N TRP A 448 7.61 -40.15 23.13
CA TRP A 448 6.78 -40.79 24.17
C TRP A 448 5.80 -41.82 23.59
N GLY A 449 5.28 -42.72 24.42
CA GLY A 449 4.22 -43.66 24.03
C GLY A 449 2.91 -42.95 23.65
N ALA A 450 1.95 -43.68 23.06
CA ALA A 450 0.71 -43.11 22.49
C ALA A 450 -0.03 -42.13 23.41
N PHE A 451 -0.23 -42.48 24.68
CA PHE A 451 -0.85 -41.60 25.68
C PHE A 451 -0.04 -40.32 25.93
N GLY A 452 1.28 -40.42 25.98
CA GLY A 452 2.19 -39.29 26.14
C GLY A 452 2.17 -38.35 24.93
N LYS A 453 2.08 -38.89 23.72
CA LYS A 453 1.91 -38.11 22.49
C LYS A 453 0.58 -37.35 22.50
N ALA A 454 -0.53 -38.03 22.80
CA ALA A 454 -1.85 -37.41 22.88
C ALA A 454 -1.90 -36.27 23.91
N ARG A 455 -1.36 -36.50 25.12
CA ARG A 455 -1.27 -35.47 26.16
C ARG A 455 -0.40 -34.29 25.73
N SER A 456 0.72 -34.54 25.04
CA SER A 456 1.60 -33.49 24.56
C SER A 456 0.94 -32.66 23.45
N ARG A 457 0.18 -33.28 22.54
CA ARG A 457 -0.62 -32.58 21.52
C ARG A 457 -1.68 -31.68 22.15
N ALA A 458 -2.45 -32.18 23.11
CA ALA A 458 -3.44 -31.37 23.83
C ALA A 458 -2.79 -30.18 24.55
N ARG A 459 -1.61 -30.40 25.15
CA ARG A 459 -0.84 -29.33 25.80
C ARG A 459 -0.35 -28.27 24.81
N GLU A 460 0.19 -28.68 23.66
CA GLU A 460 0.66 -27.74 22.65
C GLU A 460 -0.46 -26.88 22.09
N ARG A 461 -1.62 -27.48 21.77
CA ARG A 461 -2.82 -26.71 21.37
C ARG A 461 -3.25 -25.73 22.46
N GLY A 462 -3.24 -26.14 23.73
CA GLY A 462 -3.56 -25.26 24.85
C GLY A 462 -2.57 -24.08 24.98
N ILE A 463 -1.28 -24.29 24.70
CA ILE A 463 -0.28 -23.23 24.64
C ILE A 463 -0.60 -22.26 23.48
N GLY A 464 -0.92 -22.80 22.30
CA GLY A 464 -1.29 -21.98 21.15
C GLY A 464 -2.54 -21.14 21.42
N GLN A 465 -3.61 -21.73 21.95
CA GLN A 465 -4.84 -21.01 22.32
C GLN A 465 -4.57 -19.87 23.32
N ALA A 466 -3.81 -20.15 24.38
CA ALA A 466 -3.43 -19.12 25.35
C ALA A 466 -2.57 -18.02 24.71
N SER A 467 -1.62 -18.42 23.85
CA SER A 467 -0.74 -17.48 23.14
C SER A 467 -1.53 -16.56 22.21
N ILE A 468 -2.51 -17.09 21.48
CA ILE A 468 -3.39 -16.32 20.59
C ILE A 468 -4.23 -15.34 21.41
N ALA A 469 -4.84 -15.80 22.51
CA ALA A 469 -5.67 -14.96 23.36
C ALA A 469 -4.88 -13.75 23.90
N VAL A 470 -3.67 -13.99 24.42
CA VAL A 470 -2.77 -12.92 24.89
C VAL A 470 -2.25 -12.08 23.72
N GLY A 471 -1.75 -12.73 22.69
CA GLY A 471 -1.07 -12.13 21.54
C GLY A 471 -1.89 -11.15 20.71
N THR A 472 -3.21 -11.36 20.70
CA THR A 472 -4.14 -10.58 19.88
C THR A 472 -4.87 -9.50 20.67
N THR A 473 -4.80 -9.52 21.99
CA THR A 473 -5.50 -8.58 22.89
C THR A 473 -4.55 -7.72 23.70
N THR A 474 -3.32 -8.17 23.93
CA THR A 474 -2.30 -7.41 24.65
C THR A 474 -1.31 -6.74 23.69
N ASP A 475 -0.47 -5.88 24.26
CA ASP A 475 0.64 -5.19 23.62
C ASP A 475 1.84 -5.33 24.57
N SER A 476 3.03 -5.60 24.05
CA SER A 476 4.24 -5.71 24.89
C SER A 476 5.47 -5.19 24.18
N TYR A 477 6.31 -4.49 24.92
CA TYR A 477 7.65 -4.06 24.52
C TYR A 477 8.71 -4.87 25.26
N GLU A 478 9.12 -5.97 24.64
CA GLU A 478 10.28 -6.77 25.08
C GLU A 478 11.60 -6.12 24.63
#